data_AF-A0A4W5MGA6-F1
#
_entry.id   AF-A0A4W5MGA6-F1
#
_cell.length_a   1.000
_cell.length_b   1.000
_cell.length_c   1.000
_cell.angle_alpha   90.00
_cell.angle_beta   90.00
_cell.angle_gamma   90.00
#
_symmetry.space_group_name_H-M   'P 1'
#
loop_
_entity.id
_entity.type
_entity.pdbx_description
1 polymer ?
#
loop_
_entity_poly.entity_id
_entity_poly.type
_entity_poly.pdbx_seq_one_letter_code
_entity_poly.pdbx_strand_id
1 'polypeptide(L)'
;MHTRQRPLVIHWSTNACPVFIQPSYLTSWLLTRREKQVDKQPGAHNVPTDMRRANEKGNGCVSFVVRETCQLLCLGPESMARLVRLQKEIERIKEEYFTRNRIAEENRQRENEAAIQIQSWFRGCQVRAYLGHLHRKATIIQKIWRGFTARAHFRQMVKAAYFIMKMNFYHEMSVRIQQRWRGYYVRKYIHNYYARKRYMEGLARKNKQIRRDLEEFSEFQRRERERLAMEREEQEKTVQAQRMHFLLSTKQCPGVFNSPFRPGPDEMELRLRRTKPLPPRTFPGDRASLLGNTSPSTPSFPGVPRAFGAKPLPPIPSKKPQGPFREPAEVWAQRQRGLEPSLRVQTSIADLEQAQDQLRSEEWRNRTMETMFQPFSKAHQNRSYERMLHTSSSFQPVPYGTKYFKEEHQENLQGKQPFKTVFTTCHVFDKFGRLYSNAGKIV
;
A
#
# COMPACT_ATOMS: atom_id res chain seq x y z
N MET A 1 6.84 23.40 28.55
CA MET A 1 6.27 22.44 29.51
C MET A 1 6.32 21.05 28.89
N HIS A 2 6.88 20.10 29.63
CA HIS A 2 7.25 18.76 29.17
C HIS A 2 6.02 17.88 28.85
N THR A 3 5.98 17.29 27.67
CA THR A 3 5.21 16.06 27.40
C THR A 3 6.21 14.94 27.08
N ARG A 4 6.60 14.20 28.13
CA ARG A 4 7.42 13.00 28.04
C ARG A 4 6.59 11.89 27.37
N GLN A 5 7.05 11.43 26.21
CA GLN A 5 6.67 10.14 25.65
C GLN A 5 7.17 9.01 26.58
N ARG A 6 6.27 8.08 26.91
CA ARG A 6 6.61 6.80 27.58
C ARG A 6 7.08 5.77 26.55
N PRO A 7 7.89 4.78 26.97
CA PRO A 7 8.66 3.91 26.08
C PRO A 7 7.84 2.71 25.58
N LEU A 8 8.07 2.30 24.33
CA LEU A 8 7.56 1.04 23.79
C LEU A 8 8.46 -0.10 24.31
N VAL A 9 7.89 -0.92 25.19
CA VAL A 9 8.49 -2.16 25.71
C VAL A 9 8.43 -3.23 24.63
N ILE A 10 9.58 -3.76 24.22
CA ILE A 10 9.68 -4.90 23.31
C ILE A 10 9.53 -6.18 24.16
N HIS A 11 8.33 -6.77 24.13
CA HIS A 11 8.09 -8.13 24.62
C HIS A 11 8.72 -9.13 23.63
N TRP A 12 9.69 -9.92 24.10
CA TRP A 12 10.08 -11.17 23.45
C TRP A 12 9.12 -12.27 23.94
N SER A 13 8.27 -12.76 23.05
CA SER A 13 7.46 -13.96 23.28
C SER A 13 8.12 -15.14 22.57
N THR A 14 8.64 -16.05 23.38
CA THR A 14 9.00 -17.42 23.03
C THR A 14 7.74 -18.29 22.96
N ASN A 15 7.81 -19.30 22.08
CA ASN A 15 6.98 -20.52 22.01
C ASN A 15 5.66 -20.46 21.23
N ALA A 16 5.67 -21.03 20.02
CA ALA A 16 4.54 -21.77 19.48
C ALA A 16 5.02 -22.92 18.57
N CYS A 17 4.69 -24.15 18.97
CA CYS A 17 4.95 -25.41 18.27
C CYS A 17 4.23 -25.49 16.90
N PRO A 18 4.74 -26.29 15.94
CA PRO A 18 4.05 -26.51 14.67
C PRO A 18 2.90 -27.52 14.83
N VAL A 19 1.70 -27.07 14.45
CA VAL A 19 0.50 -27.89 14.30
C VAL A 19 0.66 -28.84 13.11
N PHE A 20 0.48 -30.13 13.40
CA PHE A 20 0.34 -31.21 12.42
C PHE A 20 -0.93 -30.98 11.58
N ILE A 21 -0.78 -30.85 10.26
CA ILE A 21 -1.89 -30.93 9.31
C ILE A 21 -1.71 -32.22 8.51
N GLN A 22 -2.63 -33.16 8.70
CA GLN A 22 -2.80 -34.35 7.85
C GLN A 22 -3.37 -33.93 6.48
N PRO A 23 -2.94 -34.57 5.38
CA PRO A 23 -3.72 -34.60 4.15
C PRO A 23 -4.50 -35.91 4.06
N SER A 24 -5.82 -35.77 4.07
CA SER A 24 -6.80 -36.80 3.76
C SER A 24 -7.14 -36.78 2.25
N TYR A 25 -7.14 -37.97 1.66
CA TYR A 25 -7.76 -38.42 0.40
C TYR A 25 -7.58 -37.62 -0.91
N LEU A 26 -6.93 -38.24 -1.90
CA LEU A 26 -7.58 -38.66 -3.15
C LEU A 26 -6.62 -39.48 -4.03
N THR A 27 -6.92 -40.77 -4.10
CA THR A 27 -6.51 -41.71 -5.16
C THR A 27 -7.29 -41.40 -6.44
N SER A 28 -6.65 -41.46 -7.62
CA SER A 28 -7.12 -42.22 -8.80
C SER A 28 -6.39 -41.84 -10.11
N TRP A 29 -5.65 -42.82 -10.64
CA TRP A 29 -5.47 -43.19 -12.06
C TRP A 29 -4.78 -42.26 -13.08
N LEU A 30 -3.65 -42.74 -13.62
CA LEU A 30 -3.58 -43.23 -15.01
C LEU A 30 -2.30 -44.06 -15.21
N LEU A 31 -2.49 -45.38 -15.28
CA LEU A 31 -1.48 -46.38 -15.59
C LEU A 31 -1.46 -46.57 -17.12
N THR A 32 -0.45 -46.05 -17.81
CA THR A 32 -0.24 -46.35 -19.24
C THR A 32 0.62 -47.59 -19.38
N ARG A 33 -0.08 -48.69 -19.66
CA ARG A 33 0.33 -49.95 -20.29
C ARG A 33 1.54 -49.81 -21.23
N ARG A 34 2.59 -50.61 -21.00
CA ARG A 34 3.56 -50.99 -22.05
C ARG A 34 3.83 -52.49 -21.95
N GLU A 35 3.29 -53.23 -22.91
CA GLU A 35 3.50 -54.67 -23.09
C GLU A 35 4.85 -54.94 -23.78
N LYS A 36 5.51 -55.99 -23.26
CA LYS A 36 6.37 -57.00 -23.91
C LYS A 36 7.67 -56.57 -24.58
N GLN A 37 8.77 -57.04 -23.99
CA GLN A 37 9.75 -57.85 -24.72
C GLN A 37 10.13 -59.06 -23.85
N VAL A 38 9.90 -60.25 -24.41
CA VAL A 38 10.19 -61.55 -23.83
C VAL A 38 11.44 -62.06 -24.54
N ASP A 39 12.54 -62.22 -23.81
CA ASP A 39 13.65 -63.06 -24.24
C ASP A 39 13.83 -64.20 -23.24
N LYS A 40 13.73 -65.41 -23.78
CA LYS A 40 13.97 -66.70 -23.14
C LYS A 40 15.46 -66.86 -22.87
N GLN A 41 15.83 -67.33 -21.68
CA GLN A 41 16.86 -68.36 -21.55
C GLN A 41 16.43 -69.44 -20.53
N PRO A 42 16.82 -70.70 -20.74
CA PRO A 42 16.36 -71.86 -19.97
C PRO A 42 17.40 -72.34 -18.94
N GLY A 43 16.93 -73.08 -17.94
CA GLY A 43 17.77 -74.05 -17.23
C GLY A 43 17.82 -73.88 -15.72
N ALA A 44 17.03 -74.69 -15.02
CA ALA A 44 17.34 -75.40 -13.77
C ALA A 44 16.12 -75.44 -12.83
N HIS A 45 15.24 -76.41 -13.04
CA HIS A 45 14.37 -76.94 -12.00
C HIS A 45 14.42 -78.46 -12.05
N ASN A 46 14.89 -79.07 -10.97
CA ASN A 46 14.45 -80.38 -10.49
C ASN A 46 14.95 -80.56 -9.05
N VAL A 47 14.11 -80.16 -8.09
CA VAL A 47 14.09 -80.75 -6.75
C VAL A 47 12.61 -80.93 -6.39
N PRO A 48 12.09 -82.16 -6.37
CA PRO A 48 10.72 -82.42 -5.92
C PRO A 48 10.70 -82.66 -4.41
N THR A 49 9.92 -81.85 -3.70
CA THR A 49 9.43 -82.16 -2.35
C THR A 49 7.92 -82.29 -2.46
N ASP A 50 7.41 -83.52 -2.49
CA ASP A 50 6.27 -83.84 -1.63
C ASP A 50 6.07 -85.35 -1.52
N MET A 51 5.89 -85.82 -0.28
CA MET A 51 5.62 -87.20 0.04
C MET A 51 4.49 -87.26 1.07
N ARG A 52 3.55 -88.17 0.79
CA ARG A 52 2.45 -88.73 1.61
C ARG A 52 1.07 -88.07 1.43
N ARG A 53 0.09 -88.85 0.92
CA ARG A 53 -0.69 -89.85 1.71
C ARG A 53 -1.74 -90.60 0.84
N ALA A 54 -2.08 -91.81 1.30
CA ALA A 54 -3.18 -92.73 0.94
C ALA A 54 -2.95 -93.57 -0.33
N ASN A 55 -2.64 -94.88 -0.29
CA ASN A 55 -3.22 -96.07 0.37
C ASN A 55 -4.61 -96.47 -0.13
N GLU A 56 -4.74 -97.78 -0.40
CA GLU A 56 -5.92 -98.62 -0.64
C GLU A 56 -6.47 -98.81 -2.07
N LYS A 57 -6.14 -100.00 -2.60
CA LYS A 57 -6.95 -101.02 -3.33
C LYS A 57 -5.95 -102.09 -3.75
N GLY A 58 -5.93 -103.34 -3.30
CA GLY A 58 -7.04 -104.24 -2.97
C GLY A 58 -7.07 -105.36 -4.02
N ASN A 59 -6.45 -106.49 -3.68
CA ASN A 59 -6.70 -107.87 -4.16
C ASN A 59 -6.45 -108.25 -5.63
N GLY A 60 -5.65 -109.32 -5.81
CA GLY A 60 -5.70 -110.18 -7.00
C GLY A 60 -4.48 -111.08 -7.19
N CYS A 61 -4.65 -112.39 -6.97
CA CYS A 61 -3.77 -113.52 -7.33
C CYS A 61 -2.39 -113.57 -6.64
N VAL A 62 -2.12 -114.40 -5.62
CA VAL A 62 -2.24 -115.88 -5.55
C VAL A 62 -1.97 -116.55 -6.89
N SER A 63 -0.72 -116.95 -7.10
CA SER A 63 -0.28 -118.26 -7.63
C SER A 63 1.03 -118.11 -8.41
N PHE A 64 2.18 -118.36 -7.78
CA PHE A 64 3.23 -119.19 -8.38
C PHE A 64 4.22 -119.59 -7.29
N VAL A 65 3.78 -120.53 -6.47
CA VAL A 65 4.65 -121.31 -5.59
C VAL A 65 5.12 -122.51 -6.40
N VAL A 66 6.45 -122.68 -6.43
CA VAL A 66 7.17 -123.94 -6.61
C VAL A 66 7.21 -124.53 -8.02
N ARG A 67 8.37 -124.34 -8.68
CA ARG A 67 9.09 -125.41 -9.38
C ARG A 67 10.53 -124.98 -9.67
N GLU A 68 11.34 -124.91 -8.63
CA GLU A 68 12.81 -124.95 -8.78
C GLU A 68 13.50 -125.52 -7.53
N THR A 69 12.94 -126.58 -6.94
CA THR A 69 13.52 -127.31 -5.80
C THR A 69 13.97 -128.72 -6.16
N CYS A 70 14.52 -128.93 -7.37
CA CYS A 70 15.14 -130.22 -7.76
C CYS A 70 16.61 -130.12 -8.19
N GLN A 71 17.32 -129.07 -7.78
CA GLN A 71 18.79 -128.98 -7.91
C GLN A 71 19.48 -128.54 -6.60
N LEU A 72 18.83 -128.73 -5.45
CA LEU A 72 19.35 -128.39 -4.13
C LEU A 72 19.77 -129.62 -3.29
N LEU A 73 20.13 -130.73 -3.92
CA LEU A 73 20.66 -131.92 -3.21
C LEU A 73 22.17 -132.13 -3.36
N CYS A 74 22.90 -131.16 -3.92
CA CYS A 74 24.37 -131.13 -3.85
C CYS A 74 24.90 -129.71 -3.64
N LEU A 75 24.22 -128.89 -2.82
CA LEU A 75 24.85 -127.68 -2.31
C LEU A 75 25.90 -128.08 -1.28
N GLY A 76 27.15 -128.17 -1.74
CA GLY A 76 28.29 -128.34 -0.85
C GLY A 76 28.27 -127.27 0.26
N PRO A 77 28.83 -127.57 1.45
CA PRO A 77 28.70 -126.75 2.66
C PRO A 77 29.06 -125.27 2.46
N GLU A 78 29.88 -124.95 1.46
CA GLU A 78 30.27 -123.57 1.12
C GLU A 78 29.13 -122.69 0.58
N SER A 79 28.21 -123.26 -0.21
CA SER A 79 27.10 -122.52 -0.82
C SER A 79 26.00 -122.18 0.18
N MET A 80 25.66 -123.12 1.07
CA MET A 80 24.80 -122.88 2.23
C MET A 80 25.44 -121.89 3.22
N ALA A 81 26.76 -121.99 3.45
CA ALA A 81 27.49 -121.02 4.28
C ALA A 81 27.52 -119.60 3.68
N ARG A 82 27.42 -119.46 2.35
CA ARG A 82 27.38 -118.16 1.66
C ARG A 82 25.99 -117.52 1.74
N LEU A 83 24.92 -118.30 1.57
CA LEU A 83 23.54 -117.83 1.76
C LEU A 83 23.29 -117.35 3.19
N VAL A 84 23.78 -118.08 4.19
CA VAL A 84 23.67 -117.68 5.61
C VAL A 84 24.45 -116.39 5.88
N ARG A 85 25.61 -116.19 5.25
CA ARG A 85 26.37 -114.92 5.34
C ARG A 85 25.61 -113.75 4.72
N LEU A 86 25.05 -113.93 3.52
CA LEU A 86 24.24 -112.90 2.85
C LEU A 86 22.96 -112.58 3.63
N GLN A 87 22.29 -113.58 4.22
CA GLN A 87 21.15 -113.33 5.10
C GLN A 87 21.56 -112.52 6.33
N LYS A 88 22.69 -112.84 6.97
CA LYS A 88 23.22 -112.04 8.09
C LYS A 88 23.55 -110.61 7.68
N GLU A 89 24.11 -110.40 6.49
CA GLU A 89 24.37 -109.05 5.96
C GLU A 89 23.07 -108.29 5.65
N ILE A 90 22.07 -108.95 5.08
CA ILE A 90 20.75 -108.36 4.82
C ILE A 90 20.07 -107.95 6.13
N GLU A 91 20.11 -108.81 7.15
CA GLU A 91 19.56 -108.46 8.47
C GLU A 91 20.33 -107.31 9.12
N ARG A 92 21.67 -107.29 9.01
CA ARG A 92 22.49 -106.16 9.48
C ARG A 92 22.13 -104.85 8.77
N ILE A 93 21.94 -104.89 7.46
CA ILE A 93 21.54 -103.72 6.65
C ILE A 93 20.14 -103.25 7.04
N LYS A 94 19.20 -104.17 7.30
CA LYS A 94 17.86 -103.82 7.81
C LYS A 94 17.95 -103.16 9.18
N GLU A 95 18.71 -103.71 10.11
CA GLU A 95 18.92 -103.14 11.44
C GLU A 95 19.56 -101.74 11.36
N GLU A 96 20.59 -101.57 10.54
CA GLU A 96 21.22 -100.27 10.27
C GLU A 96 20.20 -99.28 9.67
N TYR A 97 19.36 -99.72 8.74
CA TYR A 97 18.32 -98.89 8.11
C TYR A 97 17.26 -98.44 9.13
N PHE A 98 16.74 -99.35 9.96
CA PHE A 98 15.77 -99.00 11.01
C PHE A 98 16.38 -98.08 12.06
N THR A 99 17.64 -98.29 12.43
CA THR A 99 18.36 -97.43 13.37
C THR A 99 18.53 -96.02 12.82
N ARG A 100 18.94 -95.88 11.55
CA ARG A 100 19.04 -94.57 10.87
C ARG A 100 17.69 -93.87 10.77
N ASN A 101 16.62 -94.58 10.40
CA ASN A 101 15.28 -94.00 10.34
C ASN A 101 14.76 -93.54 11.70
N ARG A 102 15.04 -94.31 12.76
CA ARG A 102 14.66 -93.93 14.12
C ARG A 102 15.36 -92.65 14.56
N ILE A 103 16.68 -92.56 14.36
CA ILE A 103 17.46 -91.35 14.66
C ILE A 103 16.96 -90.15 13.83
N ALA A 104 16.65 -90.35 12.55
CA ALA A 104 16.11 -89.32 11.69
C ALA A 104 14.73 -88.82 12.17
N GLU A 105 13.83 -89.72 12.56
CA GLU A 105 12.50 -89.34 13.05
C GLU A 105 12.57 -88.65 14.43
N GLU A 106 13.46 -89.11 15.32
CA GLU A 106 13.73 -88.47 16.62
C GLU A 106 14.30 -87.04 16.46
N ASN A 107 15.13 -86.79 15.44
CA ASN A 107 15.71 -85.47 15.17
C ASN A 107 14.87 -84.58 14.24
N ARG A 108 13.88 -85.12 13.51
CA ARG A 108 13.09 -84.42 12.49
C ARG A 108 12.51 -83.10 12.98
N GLN A 109 11.95 -83.07 14.19
CA GLN A 109 11.36 -81.86 14.76
C GLN A 109 12.41 -80.79 15.03
N ARG A 110 13.54 -81.17 15.65
CA ARG A 110 14.64 -80.24 15.97
C ARG A 110 15.26 -79.64 14.70
N GLU A 111 15.50 -80.47 13.69
CA GLU A 111 16.03 -80.02 12.40
C GLU A 111 15.06 -79.08 11.68
N ASN A 112 13.76 -79.40 11.70
CA ASN A 112 12.74 -78.54 11.11
C ASN A 112 12.62 -77.20 11.84
N GLU A 113 12.61 -77.20 13.17
CA GLU A 113 12.59 -75.96 13.96
C GLU A 113 13.82 -75.08 13.69
N ALA A 114 15.01 -75.68 13.66
CA ALA A 114 16.23 -74.96 13.31
C ALA A 114 16.15 -74.40 11.87
N ALA A 115 15.64 -75.19 10.91
CA ALA A 115 15.43 -74.72 9.55
C ALA A 115 14.44 -73.55 9.48
N ILE A 116 13.32 -73.61 10.20
CA ILE A 116 12.33 -72.53 10.27
C ILE A 116 12.96 -71.26 10.89
N GLN A 117 13.77 -71.40 11.94
CA GLN A 117 14.48 -70.26 12.55
C GLN A 117 15.45 -69.60 11.57
N ILE A 118 16.28 -70.40 10.87
CA ILE A 118 17.22 -69.88 9.86
C ILE A 118 16.46 -69.19 8.73
N GLN A 119 15.41 -69.82 8.21
CA GLN A 119 14.62 -69.26 7.11
C GLN A 119 13.88 -67.98 7.51
N SER A 120 13.24 -67.96 8.68
CA SER A 120 12.52 -66.78 9.17
C SER A 120 13.48 -65.61 9.45
N TRP A 121 14.65 -65.90 10.03
CA TRP A 121 15.71 -64.90 10.21
C TRP A 121 16.19 -64.34 8.87
N PHE A 122 16.47 -65.19 7.89
CA PHE A 122 16.92 -64.79 6.56
C PHE A 122 15.87 -63.93 5.84
N ARG A 123 14.60 -64.35 5.84
CA ARG A 123 13.48 -63.55 5.30
C ARG A 123 13.40 -62.18 6.00
N GLY A 124 13.56 -62.15 7.32
CA GLY A 124 13.62 -60.91 8.09
C GLY A 124 14.80 -60.01 7.69
N CYS A 125 15.98 -60.59 7.48
CA CYS A 125 17.17 -59.85 7.02
C CYS A 125 16.94 -59.23 5.63
N GLN A 126 16.35 -59.96 4.69
CA GLN A 126 16.01 -59.42 3.37
C GLN A 126 15.03 -58.24 3.46
N VAL A 127 13.95 -58.39 4.24
CA VAL A 127 12.96 -57.32 4.41
C VAL A 127 13.58 -56.08 5.06
N ARG A 128 14.38 -56.25 6.12
CA ARG A 128 15.07 -55.12 6.78
C ARG A 128 16.05 -54.42 5.85
N ALA A 129 16.82 -55.16 5.05
CA ALA A 129 17.72 -54.58 4.06
C ALA A 129 16.95 -53.76 3.01
N TYR A 130 15.82 -54.29 2.51
CA TYR A 130 14.97 -53.60 1.56
C TYR A 130 14.34 -52.34 2.16
N LEU A 131 13.81 -52.40 3.39
CA LEU A 131 13.29 -51.23 4.10
C LEU A 131 14.38 -50.18 4.31
N GLY A 132 15.60 -50.57 4.68
CA GLY A 132 16.74 -49.67 4.78
C GLY A 132 17.07 -48.97 3.45
N HIS A 133 17.02 -49.71 2.34
CA HIS A 133 17.17 -49.14 1.00
C HIS A 133 16.08 -48.10 0.69
N LEU A 134 14.81 -48.43 0.95
CA LEU A 134 13.69 -47.51 0.74
C LEU A 134 13.82 -46.23 1.59
N HIS A 135 14.16 -46.36 2.87
CA HIS A 135 14.40 -45.21 3.75
C HIS A 135 15.54 -44.33 3.22
N ARG A 136 16.64 -44.92 2.77
CA ARG A 136 17.75 -44.16 2.17
C ARG A 136 17.29 -43.39 0.94
N LYS A 137 16.50 -44.00 0.05
CA LYS A 137 15.94 -43.33 -1.12
C LYS A 137 14.97 -42.20 -0.74
N ALA A 138 14.09 -42.43 0.22
CA ALA A 138 13.18 -41.42 0.74
C ALA A 138 13.95 -40.22 1.32
N THR A 139 14.98 -40.45 2.13
CA THR A 139 15.84 -39.40 2.69
C THR A 139 16.53 -38.58 1.60
N ILE A 140 17.01 -39.21 0.52
CA ILE A 140 17.62 -38.50 -0.61
C ILE A 140 16.59 -37.57 -1.26
N ILE A 141 15.39 -38.07 -1.57
CA ILE A 141 14.31 -37.27 -2.17
C ILE A 141 13.96 -36.08 -1.27
N GLN A 142 13.74 -36.34 0.02
CA GLN A 142 13.40 -35.29 0.98
C GLN A 142 14.53 -34.26 1.16
N LYS A 143 15.80 -34.69 1.20
CA LYS A 143 16.96 -33.79 1.28
C LYS A 143 17.02 -32.87 0.07
N ILE A 144 16.84 -33.42 -1.13
CA ILE A 144 16.83 -32.64 -2.38
C ILE A 144 15.69 -31.64 -2.36
N TRP A 145 14.49 -32.06 -1.97
CA TRP A 145 13.31 -31.20 -1.90
C TRP A 145 13.49 -30.05 -0.90
N ARG A 146 13.90 -30.34 0.34
CA ARG A 146 14.19 -29.31 1.35
C ARG A 146 15.20 -28.28 0.85
N GLY A 147 16.25 -28.75 0.16
CA GLY A 147 17.24 -27.88 -0.46
C GLY A 147 16.67 -27.03 -1.61
N PHE A 148 15.82 -27.61 -2.46
CA PHE A 148 15.16 -26.88 -3.54
C PHE A 148 14.27 -25.75 -3.00
N THR A 149 13.41 -26.06 -2.02
CA THR A 149 12.51 -25.08 -1.39
C THR A 149 13.27 -23.97 -0.69
N ALA A 150 14.31 -24.30 0.09
CA ALA A 150 15.14 -23.30 0.76
C ALA A 150 15.83 -22.36 -0.24
N ARG A 151 16.37 -22.89 -1.35
CA ARG A 151 16.98 -22.08 -2.41
C ARG A 151 15.96 -21.21 -3.13
N ALA A 152 14.74 -21.71 -3.37
CA ALA A 152 13.68 -20.92 -3.98
C ALA A 152 13.29 -19.73 -3.09
N HIS A 153 13.12 -19.96 -1.78
CA HIS A 153 12.85 -18.90 -0.81
C HIS A 153 13.99 -17.88 -0.74
N PHE A 154 15.25 -18.35 -0.67
CA PHE A 154 16.42 -17.46 -0.65
C PHE A 154 16.49 -16.57 -1.90
N ARG A 155 16.22 -17.12 -3.09
CA ARG A 155 16.17 -16.32 -4.34
C ARG A 155 15.10 -15.22 -4.27
N GLN A 156 13.93 -15.52 -3.68
CA GLN A 156 12.88 -14.51 -3.48
C GLN A 156 13.32 -13.42 -2.51
N MET A 157 13.95 -13.79 -1.38
CA MET A 157 14.48 -12.82 -0.42
C MET A 157 15.53 -11.90 -1.05
N VAL A 158 16.49 -12.46 -1.81
CA VAL A 158 17.52 -11.66 -2.51
C VAL A 158 16.88 -10.72 -3.53
N LYS A 159 15.90 -11.21 -4.30
CA LYS A 159 15.16 -10.38 -5.26
C LYS A 159 14.45 -9.21 -4.55
N ALA A 160 13.75 -9.48 -3.44
CA ALA A 160 13.08 -8.46 -2.65
C ALA A 160 14.07 -7.43 -2.07
N ALA A 161 15.17 -7.89 -1.48
CA ALA A 161 16.22 -7.01 -0.94
C ALA A 161 16.82 -6.10 -2.02
N TYR A 162 17.08 -6.64 -3.22
CA TYR A 162 17.56 -5.85 -4.36
C TYR A 162 16.55 -4.76 -4.76
N PHE A 163 15.25 -5.10 -4.87
CA PHE A 163 14.23 -4.12 -5.22
C PHE A 163 14.07 -3.04 -4.15
N ILE A 164 14.12 -3.40 -2.87
CA ILE A 164 14.07 -2.42 -1.76
C ILE A 164 15.26 -1.48 -1.86
N MET A 165 16.47 -2.00 -2.03
CA MET A 165 17.68 -1.19 -2.18
C MET A 165 17.58 -0.23 -3.37
N LYS A 166 17.13 -0.74 -4.52
CA LYS A 166 16.94 0.05 -5.74
C LYS A 166 15.87 1.14 -5.57
N MET A 167 14.75 0.80 -4.94
CA MET A 167 13.68 1.77 -4.64
C MET A 167 14.17 2.87 -3.71
N ASN A 168 14.87 2.53 -2.63
CA ASN A 168 15.42 3.50 -1.68
C ASN A 168 16.40 4.45 -2.38
N PHE A 169 17.28 3.93 -3.24
CA PHE A 169 18.19 4.76 -4.03
C PHE A 169 17.46 5.80 -4.89
N TYR A 170 16.47 5.38 -5.67
CA TYR A 170 15.70 6.32 -6.50
C TYR A 170 14.85 7.26 -5.67
N HIS A 171 14.33 6.80 -4.53
CA HIS A 171 13.59 7.65 -3.61
C HIS A 171 14.49 8.80 -3.11
N GLU A 172 15.69 8.50 -2.63
CA GLU A 172 16.66 9.53 -2.22
C GLU A 172 16.99 10.51 -3.34
N MET A 173 17.23 10.01 -4.56
CA MET A 173 17.50 10.88 -5.71
C MET A 173 16.29 11.77 -6.04
N SER A 174 15.08 11.21 -5.98
CA SER A 174 13.84 11.96 -6.21
C SER A 174 13.66 13.07 -5.19
N VAL A 175 13.93 12.82 -3.90
CA VAL A 175 13.85 13.81 -2.83
C VAL A 175 14.85 14.94 -3.06
N ARG A 176 16.09 14.63 -3.48
CA ARG A 176 17.11 15.65 -3.80
C ARG A 176 16.67 16.56 -4.95
N ILE A 177 16.16 15.97 -6.04
CA ILE A 177 15.64 16.71 -7.20
C ILE A 177 14.48 17.60 -6.75
N GLN A 178 13.53 17.03 -6.03
CA GLN A 178 12.35 17.74 -5.55
C GLN A 178 12.71 18.89 -4.59
N GLN A 179 13.62 18.68 -3.65
CA GLN A 179 14.10 19.70 -2.72
C GLN A 179 14.75 20.86 -3.49
N ARG A 180 15.62 20.54 -4.47
CA ARG A 180 16.28 21.54 -5.31
C ARG A 180 15.25 22.35 -6.11
N TRP A 181 14.28 21.67 -6.71
CA TRP A 181 13.20 22.30 -7.47
C TRP A 181 12.33 23.21 -6.61
N ARG A 182 11.84 22.73 -5.46
CA ARG A 182 11.04 23.53 -4.53
C ARG A 182 11.80 24.79 -4.10
N GLY A 183 13.08 24.66 -3.79
CA GLY A 183 13.93 25.80 -3.46
C GLY A 183 14.07 26.80 -4.61
N TYR A 184 14.25 26.33 -5.84
CA TYR A 184 14.28 27.18 -7.03
C TYR A 184 12.94 27.90 -7.23
N TYR A 185 11.82 27.17 -7.18
CA TYR A 185 10.49 27.70 -7.43
C TYR A 185 10.15 28.83 -6.46
N VAL A 186 10.39 28.63 -5.16
CA VAL A 186 10.14 29.65 -4.13
C VAL A 186 10.96 30.92 -4.42
N ARG A 187 12.25 30.80 -4.70
CA ARG A 187 13.14 31.96 -4.93
C ARG A 187 12.81 32.72 -6.22
N LYS A 188 12.26 32.04 -7.23
CA LYS A 188 11.93 32.65 -8.51
C LYS A 188 10.53 33.25 -8.54
N TYR A 189 9.52 32.53 -8.03
CA TYR A 189 8.12 32.87 -8.26
C TYR A 189 7.36 33.34 -7.02
N ILE A 190 7.80 32.99 -5.80
CA ILE A 190 7.07 33.34 -4.57
C ILE A 190 7.78 34.48 -3.81
N HIS A 191 9.05 34.29 -3.46
CA HIS A 191 9.79 35.20 -2.60
C HIS A 191 11.07 35.73 -3.26
N ASN A 192 11.02 36.98 -3.72
CA ASN A 192 12.19 37.70 -4.20
C ASN A 192 12.79 38.54 -3.08
N TYR A 193 13.85 38.02 -2.46
CA TYR A 193 14.56 38.67 -1.35
C TYR A 193 15.04 40.09 -1.71
N TYR A 194 15.64 40.27 -2.89
CA TYR A 194 16.21 41.56 -3.30
C TYR A 194 15.12 42.60 -3.56
N ALA A 195 13.99 42.20 -4.17
CA ALA A 195 12.85 43.08 -4.35
C ALA A 195 12.27 43.52 -2.99
N ARG A 196 12.10 42.59 -2.06
CA ARG A 196 11.62 42.89 -0.70
C ARG A 196 12.58 43.79 0.06
N LYS A 197 13.89 43.54 -0.02
CA LYS A 197 14.92 44.37 0.64
C LYS A 197 14.87 45.81 0.12
N ARG A 198 14.83 46.00 -1.20
CA ARG A 198 14.69 47.33 -1.82
C ARG A 198 13.43 48.05 -1.38
N TYR A 199 12.30 47.33 -1.31
CA TYR A 199 11.05 47.90 -0.81
C TYR A 199 11.16 48.37 0.65
N MET A 200 11.73 47.55 1.54
CA MET A 200 11.92 47.91 2.95
C MET A 200 12.87 49.10 3.14
N GLU A 201 13.96 49.15 2.37
CA GLU A 201 14.87 50.30 2.37
C GLU A 201 14.17 51.59 1.90
N GLY A 202 13.35 51.48 0.84
CA GLY A 202 12.53 52.58 0.36
C GLY A 202 11.52 53.07 1.41
N LEU A 203 10.84 52.13 2.09
CA LEU A 203 9.94 52.46 3.21
C LEU A 203 10.68 53.13 4.35
N ALA A 204 11.86 52.66 4.73
CA ALA A 204 12.66 53.27 5.79
C ALA A 204 13.03 54.72 5.45
N ARG A 205 13.42 55.00 4.19
CA ARG A 205 13.69 56.36 3.72
C ARG A 205 12.45 57.25 3.75
N LYS A 206 11.31 56.77 3.25
CA LYS A 206 10.03 57.51 3.31
C LYS A 206 9.59 57.80 4.74
N ASN A 207 9.69 56.81 5.63
CA ASN A 207 9.35 57.00 7.05
C ASN A 207 10.25 58.06 7.70
N LYS A 208 11.54 58.10 7.34
CA LYS A 208 12.46 59.16 7.82
C LYS A 208 12.04 60.53 7.29
N GLN A 209 11.61 60.63 6.04
CA GLN A 209 11.13 61.89 5.47
C GLN A 209 9.86 62.36 6.17
N ILE A 210 8.84 61.50 6.29
CA ILE A 210 7.58 61.82 6.98
C ILE A 210 7.84 62.30 8.42
N ARG A 211 8.78 61.67 9.14
CA ARG A 211 9.16 62.13 10.48
C ARG A 211 9.71 63.55 10.50
N ARG A 212 10.56 63.91 9.53
CA ARG A 212 11.08 65.28 9.40
C ARG A 212 9.97 66.26 9.06
N ASP A 213 9.12 65.92 8.09
CA ASP A 213 8.00 66.77 7.69
C ASP A 213 7.04 67.04 8.87
N LEU A 214 6.78 66.02 9.70
CA LEU A 214 5.97 66.16 10.91
C LEU A 214 6.65 67.04 11.97
N GLU A 215 7.98 66.96 12.10
CA GLU A 215 8.75 67.80 13.01
C GLU A 215 8.70 69.26 12.56
N GLU A 216 8.96 69.53 11.28
CA GLU A 216 8.85 70.87 10.66
C GLU A 216 7.43 71.44 10.81
N PHE A 217 6.39 70.63 10.58
CA PHE A 217 5.01 71.06 10.76
C PHE A 217 4.71 71.39 12.23
N SER A 218 5.24 70.61 13.17
CA SER A 218 5.07 70.86 14.61
C SER A 218 5.73 72.17 15.03
N GLU A 219 6.91 72.49 14.47
CA GLU A 219 7.58 73.77 14.69
C GLU A 219 6.81 74.93 14.06
N PHE A 220 6.32 74.77 12.83
CA PHE A 220 5.50 75.78 12.17
C PHE A 220 4.24 76.10 12.99
N GLN A 221 3.52 75.07 13.47
CA GLN A 221 2.37 75.23 14.36
C GLN A 221 2.73 75.86 15.71
N ARG A 222 3.94 75.63 16.24
CA ARG A 222 4.41 76.30 17.45
C ARG A 222 4.62 77.79 17.19
N ARG A 223 5.33 78.15 16.12
CA ARG A 223 5.60 79.55 15.74
C ARG A 223 4.31 80.32 15.46
N GLU A 224 3.37 79.73 14.74
CA GLU A 224 2.07 80.38 14.49
C GLU A 224 1.27 80.58 15.77
N ARG A 225 1.27 79.61 16.71
CA ARG A 225 0.63 79.78 18.02
C ARG A 225 1.29 80.88 18.86
N GLU A 226 2.62 80.96 18.84
CA GLU A 226 3.38 82.04 19.50
C GLU A 226 3.02 83.40 18.88
N ARG A 227 2.98 83.50 17.55
CA ARG A 227 2.57 84.72 16.84
C ARG A 227 1.14 85.15 17.19
N LEU A 228 0.19 84.22 17.14
CA LEU A 228 -1.20 84.47 17.52
C LEU A 228 -1.36 84.79 19.02
N ALA A 229 -0.49 84.27 19.89
CA ALA A 229 -0.47 84.66 21.30
C ALA A 229 0.01 86.10 21.47
N MET A 230 1.11 86.48 20.79
CA MET A 230 1.61 87.86 20.78
C MET A 230 0.58 88.85 20.22
N GLU A 231 -0.05 88.53 19.08
CA GLU A 231 -1.12 89.36 18.50
C GLU A 231 -2.32 89.49 19.46
N ARG A 232 -2.71 88.41 20.16
CA ARG A 232 -3.79 88.46 21.16
C ARG A 232 -3.40 89.32 22.36
N GLU A 233 -2.19 89.19 22.89
CA GLU A 233 -1.69 90.05 23.97
C GLU A 233 -1.66 91.53 23.57
N GLU A 234 -1.26 91.83 22.33
CA GLU A 234 -1.33 93.18 21.79
C GLU A 234 -2.78 93.68 21.69
N GLN A 235 -3.69 92.85 21.17
CA GLN A 235 -5.12 93.18 21.10
C GLN A 235 -5.71 93.41 22.49
N GLU A 236 -5.42 92.57 23.48
CA GLU A 236 -5.86 92.74 24.86
C GLU A 236 -5.38 94.07 25.44
N LYS A 237 -4.10 94.44 25.21
CA LYS A 237 -3.57 95.76 25.60
C LYS A 237 -4.31 96.91 24.90
N THR A 238 -4.66 96.77 23.62
CA THR A 238 -5.44 97.80 22.91
C THR A 238 -6.87 97.90 23.45
N VAL A 239 -7.54 96.78 23.73
CA VAL A 239 -8.89 96.76 24.32
C VAL A 239 -8.86 97.35 25.73
N GLN A 240 -7.83 97.06 26.51
CA GLN A 240 -7.63 97.64 27.84
C GLN A 240 -7.44 99.17 27.76
N ALA A 241 -6.62 99.65 26.82
CA ALA A 241 -6.48 101.08 26.55
C ALA A 241 -7.81 101.72 26.12
N GLN A 242 -8.58 101.09 25.24
CA GLN A 242 -9.90 101.59 24.84
C GLN A 242 -10.88 101.68 26.01
N ARG A 243 -10.89 100.69 26.91
CA ARG A 243 -11.71 100.71 28.14
C ARG A 243 -11.31 101.84 29.09
N MET A 244 -10.00 102.08 29.21
CA MET A 244 -9.42 103.10 30.08
C MET A 244 -9.20 104.44 29.37
N HIS A 245 -9.73 104.64 28.15
CA HIS A 245 -9.50 105.83 27.32
C HIS A 245 -9.85 107.14 28.03
N PHE A 246 -10.80 107.10 28.97
CA PHE A 246 -11.19 108.26 29.79
C PHE A 246 -10.08 108.76 30.74
N LEU A 247 -9.04 107.97 31.02
CA LEU A 247 -7.90 108.36 31.85
C LEU A 247 -6.80 109.11 31.08
N LEU A 248 -7.02 109.41 29.81
CA LEU A 248 -6.08 110.11 28.94
C LEU A 248 -5.90 111.59 29.34
N SER A 249 -4.67 112.09 29.28
CA SER A 249 -4.35 113.46 29.69
C SER A 249 -5.00 114.51 28.80
N THR A 250 -5.57 115.53 29.42
CA THR A 250 -6.12 116.70 28.73
C THR A 250 -5.17 117.89 28.87
N LYS A 251 -5.39 118.97 28.10
CA LYS A 251 -4.57 120.19 28.21
C LYS A 251 -4.63 120.83 29.60
N GLN A 252 -5.70 120.60 30.35
CA GLN A 252 -5.97 121.27 31.62
C GLN A 252 -5.70 120.38 32.84
N CYS A 253 -5.83 119.05 32.70
CA CYS A 253 -5.50 118.08 33.75
C CYS A 253 -4.63 116.93 33.18
N PRO A 254 -3.42 116.70 33.74
CA PRO A 254 -2.62 115.53 33.38
C PRO A 254 -3.35 114.23 33.80
N GLY A 255 -3.34 113.23 32.93
CA GLY A 255 -3.94 111.92 33.18
C GLY A 255 -3.07 111.07 34.10
N VAL A 256 -3.64 110.00 34.67
CA VAL A 256 -2.96 109.13 35.65
C VAL A 256 -1.63 108.58 35.10
N PHE A 257 -1.56 108.35 33.78
CA PHE A 257 -0.41 107.78 33.09
C PHE A 257 0.58 108.83 32.53
N ASN A 258 0.35 110.13 32.78
CA ASN A 258 1.24 111.24 32.40
C ASN A 258 1.51 112.16 33.59
N SER A 259 2.11 111.59 34.64
CA SER A 259 2.43 112.32 35.86
C SER A 259 3.53 113.37 35.62
N PRO A 260 3.39 114.62 36.10
CA PRO A 260 4.41 115.66 36.02
C PRO A 260 5.76 115.31 36.65
N PHE A 261 5.80 114.28 37.50
CA PHE A 261 7.00 113.82 38.20
C PHE A 261 7.79 112.75 37.42
N ARG A 262 7.30 112.31 36.25
CA ARG A 262 8.01 111.37 35.37
C ARG A 262 8.70 112.11 34.21
N PRO A 263 9.87 111.63 33.75
CA PRO A 263 10.61 112.26 32.64
C PRO A 263 9.90 112.16 31.29
N GLY A 264 8.87 111.33 31.15
CA GLY A 264 8.05 111.19 29.94
C GLY A 264 6.74 110.43 30.20
N PRO A 265 5.80 110.45 29.25
CA PRO A 265 4.53 109.74 29.35
C PRO A 265 4.76 108.21 29.40
N ASP A 266 3.99 107.52 30.23
CA ASP A 266 4.07 106.06 30.35
C ASP A 266 3.65 105.35 29.05
N GLU A 267 4.10 104.11 28.84
CA GLU A 267 3.77 103.35 27.63
C GLU A 267 2.25 103.20 27.42
N MET A 268 1.49 103.15 28.51
CA MET A 268 0.03 103.11 28.47
C MET A 268 -0.56 104.43 27.97
N GLU A 269 -0.03 105.58 28.40
CA GLU A 269 -0.45 106.91 27.94
C GLU A 269 -0.22 107.07 26.42
N LEU A 270 0.92 106.59 25.93
CA LEU A 270 1.22 106.60 24.49
C LEU A 270 0.25 105.73 23.68
N ARG A 271 -0.17 104.59 24.22
CA ARG A 271 -1.19 103.72 23.60
C ARG A 271 -2.56 104.39 23.61
N LEU A 272 -2.97 104.98 24.74
CA LEU A 272 -4.23 105.71 24.88
C LEU A 272 -4.36 106.82 23.82
N ARG A 273 -3.29 107.57 23.55
CA ARG A 273 -3.27 108.64 22.52
C ARG A 273 -3.49 108.14 21.10
N ARG A 274 -3.11 106.89 20.80
CA ARG A 274 -3.27 106.27 19.47
C ARG A 274 -4.62 105.58 19.31
N THR A 275 -5.21 105.09 20.40
CA THR A 275 -6.50 104.39 20.38
C THR A 275 -7.69 105.36 20.33
N LYS A 276 -8.77 104.97 19.65
CA LYS A 276 -10.04 105.71 19.67
C LYS A 276 -10.95 105.15 20.78
N PRO A 277 -11.76 105.98 21.47
CA PRO A 277 -12.67 105.50 22.49
C PRO A 277 -13.74 104.57 21.89
N LEU A 278 -14.17 103.57 22.66
CA LEU A 278 -15.27 102.69 22.25
C LEU A 278 -16.55 103.52 22.08
N PRO A 279 -17.28 103.39 20.95
CA PRO A 279 -18.56 104.06 20.78
C PRO A 279 -19.59 103.50 21.80
N PRO A 280 -20.56 104.31 22.25
CA PRO A 280 -21.63 103.83 23.12
C PRO A 280 -22.38 102.67 22.45
N ARG A 281 -22.57 101.58 23.20
CA ARG A 281 -23.31 100.41 22.73
C ARG A 281 -24.79 100.77 22.52
N THR A 282 -25.17 101.22 21.33
CA THR A 282 -26.55 101.25 20.89
C THR A 282 -26.99 99.80 20.66
N PHE A 283 -27.89 99.28 21.51
CA PHE A 283 -28.56 98.01 21.26
C PHE A 283 -29.65 98.23 20.20
N PRO A 284 -29.52 97.71 18.98
CA PRO A 284 -30.64 97.68 18.04
C PRO A 284 -31.60 96.59 18.52
N GLY A 285 -32.85 96.97 18.79
CA GLY A 285 -33.91 96.03 19.13
C GLY A 285 -34.18 95.08 17.96
N ASP A 286 -34.10 93.79 18.22
CA ASP A 286 -34.48 92.71 17.30
C ASP A 286 -35.96 92.85 16.89
N ARG A 287 -36.20 93.16 15.62
CA ARG A 287 -37.50 93.02 14.94
C ARG A 287 -37.33 92.43 13.54
N ALA A 288 -37.04 91.13 13.50
CA ALA A 288 -37.37 90.19 12.42
C ALA A 288 -37.00 88.80 12.98
N SER A 289 -37.85 87.78 13.05
CA SER A 289 -38.93 87.42 12.15
C SER A 289 -39.93 86.52 12.90
N LEU A 290 -41.20 86.89 12.87
CA LEU A 290 -42.31 85.96 13.04
C LEU A 290 -42.31 85.05 11.81
N LEU A 291 -42.00 83.77 12.00
CA LEU A 291 -42.65 82.62 11.35
C LEU A 291 -41.92 81.34 11.77
N GLY A 292 -42.68 80.41 12.35
CA GLY A 292 -42.40 78.98 12.18
C GLY A 292 -41.82 78.24 13.37
N ASN A 293 -42.72 77.92 14.30
CA ASN A 293 -42.89 76.60 14.92
C ASN A 293 -41.91 76.17 16.04
N THR A 294 -42.41 76.38 17.26
CA THR A 294 -42.55 75.41 18.35
C THR A 294 -41.80 74.09 18.23
N SER A 295 -40.90 73.85 19.18
CA SER A 295 -40.53 72.52 19.64
C SER A 295 -40.52 72.51 21.18
N PRO A 296 -41.41 71.75 21.83
CA PRO A 296 -41.22 71.34 23.22
C PRO A 296 -40.45 70.02 23.28
N SER A 297 -39.35 70.05 24.03
CA SER A 297 -38.96 69.07 25.07
C SER A 297 -39.10 67.55 24.83
N THR A 298 -37.92 66.89 24.76
CA THR A 298 -37.40 65.74 25.59
C THR A 298 -38.25 64.44 25.77
N PRO A 299 -37.74 63.27 26.23
CA PRO A 299 -36.38 62.66 26.27
C PRO A 299 -36.27 61.25 25.63
N SER A 300 -35.03 60.75 25.55
CA SER A 300 -34.47 59.45 25.13
C SER A 300 -35.13 58.18 25.73
N PHE A 301 -35.15 57.00 25.08
CA PHE A 301 -34.17 55.87 25.12
C PHE A 301 -34.75 54.65 24.32
N PRO A 302 -34.02 53.56 24.00
CA PRO A 302 -32.74 53.45 23.30
C PRO A 302 -32.80 52.49 22.08
N GLY A 303 -31.96 52.72 21.06
CA GLY A 303 -31.46 51.59 20.25
C GLY A 303 -31.44 51.69 18.72
N VAL A 304 -31.35 52.86 18.08
CA VAL A 304 -30.87 52.95 16.67
C VAL A 304 -30.16 54.29 16.43
N PRO A 305 -28.93 54.35 15.88
CA PRO A 305 -28.31 55.61 15.48
C PRO A 305 -29.05 56.22 14.29
N ARG A 306 -29.61 57.42 14.48
CA ARG A 306 -30.35 58.15 13.45
C ARG A 306 -29.38 58.99 12.62
N ALA A 307 -29.31 58.75 11.31
CA ALA A 307 -28.64 59.63 10.37
C ALA A 307 -29.37 60.98 10.30
N PHE A 308 -28.60 62.07 10.34
CA PHE A 308 -29.06 63.45 10.45
C PHE A 308 -29.93 63.89 9.26
N GLY A 309 -31.13 64.43 9.53
CA GLY A 309 -31.83 65.37 8.63
C GLY A 309 -33.15 64.97 7.98
N ALA A 310 -33.61 63.72 8.08
CA ALA A 310 -34.88 63.31 7.43
C ALA A 310 -36.10 63.51 8.36
N LYS A 311 -37.11 64.28 7.91
CA LYS A 311 -38.42 64.37 8.56
C LYS A 311 -39.13 63.01 8.48
N PRO A 312 -39.76 62.51 9.56
CA PRO A 312 -40.45 61.22 9.52
C PRO A 312 -41.68 61.32 8.60
N LEU A 313 -41.79 60.35 7.68
CA LEU A 313 -42.96 60.20 6.82
C LEU A 313 -44.19 59.81 7.66
N PRO A 314 -45.42 60.17 7.24
CA PRO A 314 -46.63 59.81 7.96
C PRO A 314 -46.81 58.28 8.02
N PRO A 315 -47.37 57.73 9.12
CA PRO A 315 -47.54 56.28 9.28
C PRO A 315 -48.54 55.75 8.24
N ILE A 316 -48.09 54.82 7.39
CA ILE A 316 -48.94 54.13 6.42
C ILE A 316 -49.83 53.13 7.20
N PRO A 317 -51.16 53.17 7.07
CA PRO A 317 -52.03 52.23 7.76
C PRO A 317 -51.81 50.80 7.26
N SER A 318 -51.47 49.88 8.16
CA SER A 318 -51.10 48.48 7.90
C SER A 318 -52.30 47.59 7.53
N LYS A 319 -53.12 48.01 6.56
CA LYS A 319 -54.18 47.14 6.03
C LYS A 319 -53.57 46.15 5.04
N LYS A 320 -53.92 44.86 5.17
CA LYS A 320 -53.51 43.81 4.23
C LYS A 320 -53.93 44.23 2.81
N PRO A 321 -53.00 44.35 1.85
CA PRO A 321 -53.35 44.74 0.49
C PRO A 321 -54.30 43.69 -0.12
N GLN A 322 -55.38 44.12 -0.74
CA GLN A 322 -56.39 43.22 -1.29
C GLN A 322 -55.85 42.52 -2.56
N GLY A 323 -55.73 41.19 -2.49
CA GLY A 323 -55.20 40.33 -3.55
C GLY A 323 -54.41 39.14 -2.98
N PRO A 324 -53.88 38.23 -3.82
CA PRO A 324 -53.05 37.10 -3.40
C PRO A 324 -51.61 37.55 -3.05
N PHE A 325 -51.47 38.69 -2.37
CA PHE A 325 -50.19 39.24 -1.97
C PHE A 325 -49.79 38.69 -0.61
N ARG A 326 -48.51 38.33 -0.47
CA ARG A 326 -47.93 37.83 0.78
C ARG A 326 -47.87 38.93 1.84
N GLU A 327 -47.92 38.54 3.11
CA GLU A 327 -47.89 39.49 4.23
C GLU A 327 -46.62 40.37 4.19
N PRO A 328 -46.71 41.66 4.54
CA PRO A 328 -45.57 42.57 4.48
C PRO A 328 -44.33 42.06 5.24
N ALA A 329 -44.53 41.36 6.36
CA ALA A 329 -43.46 40.76 7.15
C ALA A 329 -42.72 39.63 6.40
N GLU A 330 -43.44 38.78 5.65
CA GLU A 330 -42.83 37.72 4.83
C GLU A 330 -42.07 38.29 3.65
N VAL A 331 -42.64 39.30 2.97
CA VAL A 331 -41.96 39.97 1.86
C VAL A 331 -40.69 40.65 2.35
N TRP A 332 -40.71 41.24 3.55
CA TRP A 332 -39.53 41.84 4.16
C TRP A 332 -38.47 40.80 4.53
N ALA A 333 -38.87 39.67 5.13
CA ALA A 333 -37.98 38.55 5.40
C ALA A 333 -37.37 37.96 4.12
N GLN A 334 -38.15 37.88 3.03
CA GLN A 334 -37.66 37.43 1.72
C GLN A 334 -36.68 38.44 1.10
N ARG A 335 -36.92 39.74 1.27
CA ARG A 335 -36.00 40.81 0.83
C ARG A 335 -34.68 40.78 1.59
N GLN A 336 -34.71 40.44 2.87
CA GLN A 336 -33.53 40.33 3.72
C GLN A 336 -32.90 38.94 3.70
N ARG A 337 -33.46 37.99 2.95
CA ARG A 337 -32.85 36.68 2.75
C ARG A 337 -31.51 36.90 2.05
N GLY A 338 -30.43 36.48 2.70
CA GLY A 338 -29.09 36.55 2.13
C GLY A 338 -29.05 35.87 0.76
N LEU A 339 -28.32 36.47 -0.18
CA LEU A 339 -28.14 35.89 -1.50
C LEU A 339 -27.43 34.54 -1.34
N GLU A 340 -28.12 33.45 -1.64
CA GLU A 340 -27.46 32.15 -1.74
C GLU A 340 -26.66 32.14 -3.05
N PRO A 341 -25.32 32.04 -2.97
CA PRO A 341 -24.50 32.01 -4.18
C PRO A 341 -24.93 30.82 -5.04
N SER A 342 -25.16 31.06 -6.33
CA SER A 342 -25.47 29.98 -7.27
C SER A 342 -24.41 28.87 -7.18
N LEU A 343 -24.75 27.63 -7.53
CA LEU A 343 -23.82 26.50 -7.47
C LEU A 343 -22.45 26.82 -8.10
N ARG A 344 -22.44 27.62 -9.19
CA ARG A 344 -21.23 28.10 -9.89
C ARG A 344 -20.33 29.04 -9.08
N VAL A 345 -20.88 29.73 -8.08
CA VAL A 345 -20.17 30.63 -7.17
C VAL A 345 -19.74 29.89 -5.90
N GLN A 346 -20.44 28.83 -5.51
CA GLN A 346 -20.06 27.97 -4.39
C GLN A 346 -18.92 27.02 -4.73
N THR A 347 -18.90 26.47 -5.95
CA THR A 347 -17.82 25.60 -6.42
C THR A 347 -16.64 26.43 -6.92
N SER A 348 -15.42 26.07 -6.56
CA SER A 348 -14.22 26.67 -7.15
C SER A 348 -14.17 26.37 -8.65
N ILE A 349 -13.55 27.26 -9.44
CA ILE A 349 -13.43 27.11 -10.90
C ILE A 349 -12.76 25.78 -11.28
N ALA A 350 -11.92 25.23 -10.40
CA ALA A 350 -11.17 24.00 -10.62
C ALA A 350 -11.86 22.74 -10.07
N ASP A 351 -13.05 22.84 -9.45
CA ASP A 351 -13.67 21.70 -8.77
C ASP A 351 -13.97 20.54 -9.73
N LEU A 352 -14.36 20.84 -10.98
CA LEU A 352 -14.59 19.82 -12.02
C LEU A 352 -13.29 19.08 -12.38
N GLU A 353 -12.21 19.83 -12.57
CA GLU A 353 -10.89 19.28 -12.92
C GLU A 353 -10.33 18.45 -11.76
N GLN A 354 -10.47 18.94 -10.53
CA GLN A 354 -10.09 18.21 -9.32
C GLN A 354 -10.90 16.92 -9.13
N ALA A 355 -12.21 16.94 -9.40
CA ALA A 355 -13.03 15.74 -9.34
C ALA A 355 -12.63 14.70 -10.39
N GLN A 356 -12.29 15.14 -11.61
CA GLN A 356 -11.78 14.25 -12.67
C GLN A 356 -10.40 13.66 -12.33
N ASP A 357 -9.52 14.45 -11.73
CA ASP A 357 -8.20 14.01 -11.29
C ASP A 357 -8.28 13.01 -10.14
N GLN A 358 -9.21 13.22 -9.21
CA GLN A 358 -9.50 12.26 -8.16
C GLN A 358 -9.96 10.93 -8.76
N LEU A 359 -10.96 10.94 -9.64
CA LEU A 359 -11.45 9.74 -10.33
C LEU A 359 -10.34 8.98 -11.08
N ARG A 360 -9.50 9.69 -11.86
CA ARG A 360 -8.34 9.10 -12.55
C ARG A 360 -7.33 8.49 -11.58
N SER A 361 -7.11 9.14 -10.44
CA SER A 361 -6.21 8.66 -9.40
C SER A 361 -6.75 7.39 -8.73
N GLU A 362 -8.06 7.33 -8.46
CA GLU A 362 -8.71 6.16 -7.88
C GLU A 362 -8.71 4.97 -8.84
N GLU A 363 -9.02 5.20 -10.11
CA GLU A 363 -8.89 4.19 -11.16
C GLU A 363 -7.45 3.66 -11.24
N TRP A 364 -6.45 4.55 -11.19
CA TRP A 364 -5.04 4.15 -11.24
C TRP A 364 -4.63 3.35 -10.01
N ARG A 365 -5.04 3.74 -8.79
CA ARG A 365 -4.81 2.96 -7.56
C ARG A 365 -5.43 1.57 -7.63
N ASN A 366 -6.57 1.43 -8.30
CA ASN A 366 -7.31 0.19 -8.41
C ASN A 366 -6.84 -0.72 -9.57
N ARG A 367 -5.91 -0.27 -10.42
CA ARG A 367 -5.31 -1.11 -11.47
C ARG A 367 -4.30 -2.09 -10.87
N THR A 368 -4.66 -3.36 -10.81
CA THR A 368 -3.78 -4.44 -10.33
C THR A 368 -2.66 -4.80 -11.33
N MET A 369 -2.77 -4.37 -12.59
CA MET A 369 -1.80 -4.61 -13.66
C MET A 369 -1.68 -3.34 -14.52
N GLU A 370 -0.47 -2.81 -14.70
CA GLU A 370 -0.21 -1.63 -15.55
C GLU A 370 -0.21 -1.96 -17.05
N THR A 371 0.00 -3.24 -17.40
CA THR A 371 0.11 -3.68 -18.78
C THR A 371 -1.27 -3.90 -19.40
N MET A 372 -1.59 -3.12 -20.43
CA MET A 372 -2.76 -3.35 -21.28
C MET A 372 -2.73 -4.80 -21.80
N PHE A 373 -3.79 -5.56 -21.55
CA PHE A 373 -3.93 -6.93 -22.03
C PHE A 373 -3.93 -6.92 -23.56
N GLN A 374 -2.79 -7.27 -24.17
CA GLN A 374 -2.71 -7.42 -25.62
C GLN A 374 -3.23 -8.80 -26.02
N PRO A 375 -4.06 -8.90 -27.07
CA PRO A 375 -4.50 -10.19 -27.58
C PRO A 375 -3.29 -11.04 -27.97
N PHE A 376 -3.35 -12.34 -27.66
CA PHE A 376 -2.26 -13.30 -27.84
C PHE A 376 -1.64 -13.31 -29.24
N SER A 377 -2.40 -12.89 -30.26
CA SER A 377 -1.95 -12.80 -31.65
C SER A 377 -0.91 -11.70 -31.93
N LYS A 378 -0.75 -10.69 -31.05
CA LYS A 378 0.18 -9.56 -31.27
C LYS A 378 1.40 -9.53 -30.35
N ALA A 379 1.48 -10.41 -29.35
CA ALA A 379 2.53 -10.36 -28.33
C ALA A 379 3.95 -10.66 -28.84
N HIS A 380 4.08 -11.33 -30.00
CA HIS A 380 5.35 -11.90 -30.46
C HIS A 380 5.91 -11.34 -31.77
N GLN A 381 5.18 -10.48 -32.51
CA GLN A 381 5.64 -10.11 -33.86
C GLN A 381 6.85 -9.15 -33.89
N ASN A 382 7.08 -8.36 -32.83
CA ASN A 382 8.15 -7.34 -32.82
C ASN A 382 9.08 -7.41 -31.59
N ARG A 383 8.99 -8.44 -30.74
CA ARG A 383 9.96 -8.62 -29.66
C ARG A 383 11.13 -9.46 -30.16
N SER A 384 12.23 -8.79 -30.48
CA SER A 384 13.54 -9.45 -30.52
C SER A 384 13.80 -10.07 -29.15
N TYR A 385 14.19 -11.34 -29.12
CA TYR A 385 14.46 -12.07 -27.89
C TYR A 385 15.65 -11.41 -27.17
N GLU A 386 15.38 -10.71 -26.07
CA GLU A 386 16.40 -10.20 -25.17
C GLU A 386 16.96 -11.35 -24.33
N ARG A 387 18.24 -11.67 -24.53
CA ARG A 387 18.93 -12.68 -23.71
C ARG A 387 18.95 -12.24 -22.24
N MET A 388 18.43 -13.09 -21.37
CA MET A 388 18.58 -12.93 -19.92
C MET A 388 20.07 -12.93 -19.54
N LEU A 389 20.46 -12.15 -18.53
CA LEU A 389 21.83 -12.07 -17.98
C LEU A 389 22.46 -13.45 -17.64
N HIS A 390 21.64 -14.47 -17.42
CA HIS A 390 22.10 -15.84 -17.11
C HIS A 390 22.49 -16.65 -18.36
N THR A 391 22.31 -16.09 -19.56
CA THR A 391 22.68 -16.72 -20.85
C THR A 391 23.90 -16.06 -21.51
N SER A 392 24.49 -15.04 -20.90
CA SER A 392 25.78 -14.46 -21.32
C SER A 392 26.94 -15.22 -20.70
N SER A 393 27.15 -16.47 -21.12
CA SER A 393 28.35 -17.24 -20.77
C SER A 393 29.42 -17.02 -21.84
N SER A 394 30.71 -17.01 -21.46
CA SER A 394 31.85 -16.94 -22.40
C SER A 394 31.89 -18.13 -23.37
N PHE A 395 31.24 -19.24 -23.00
CA PHE A 395 31.12 -20.42 -23.83
C PHE A 395 29.94 -20.27 -24.79
N GLN A 396 30.20 -20.50 -26.08
CA GLN A 396 29.15 -20.59 -27.11
C GLN A 396 28.15 -21.68 -26.70
N PRO A 397 26.84 -21.43 -26.75
CA PRO A 397 25.85 -22.47 -26.51
C PRO A 397 26.08 -23.60 -27.52
N VAL A 398 26.37 -24.81 -27.02
CA VAL A 398 26.32 -26.01 -27.88
C VAL A 398 24.87 -26.11 -28.36
N PRO A 399 24.60 -26.17 -29.68
CA PRO A 399 23.24 -26.27 -30.19
C PRO A 399 22.59 -27.53 -29.63
N TYR A 400 21.75 -27.35 -28.61
CA TYR A 400 21.04 -28.43 -27.96
C TYR A 400 19.97 -28.92 -28.92
N GLY A 401 20.11 -30.17 -29.39
CA GLY A 401 19.12 -30.83 -30.24
C GLY A 401 19.62 -31.34 -31.59
N THR A 402 20.80 -30.94 -32.08
CA THR A 402 21.29 -31.42 -33.39
C THR A 402 22.22 -32.62 -33.33
N LYS A 403 23.04 -32.76 -32.27
CA LYS A 403 24.09 -33.80 -32.21
C LYS A 403 23.71 -35.09 -31.49
N TYR A 404 22.69 -35.07 -30.62
CA TYR A 404 22.37 -36.18 -29.70
C TYR A 404 20.91 -36.62 -29.71
N PHE A 405 20.09 -36.07 -30.62
CA PHE A 405 18.72 -36.52 -30.83
C PHE A 405 18.70 -37.55 -31.97
N LYS A 406 17.80 -38.53 -31.88
CA LYS A 406 17.72 -39.73 -32.74
C LYS A 406 17.26 -39.48 -34.19
N GLU A 407 17.76 -38.45 -34.87
CA GLU A 407 17.43 -38.22 -36.28
C GLU A 407 18.72 -38.05 -37.09
N GLU A 408 19.31 -39.18 -37.47
CA GLU A 408 20.55 -39.24 -38.28
C GLU A 408 20.31 -38.97 -39.77
N HIS A 409 19.06 -38.84 -40.24
CA HIS A 409 18.75 -38.74 -41.68
C HIS A 409 17.74 -37.61 -41.98
N GLN A 410 18.25 -36.39 -42.17
CA GLN A 410 17.48 -35.20 -42.55
C GLN A 410 16.86 -35.30 -43.97
N GLU A 411 17.41 -36.20 -44.80
CA GLU A 411 16.91 -36.55 -46.13
C GLU A 411 15.48 -37.14 -46.10
N ASN A 412 15.12 -37.82 -45.00
CA ASN A 412 13.79 -38.44 -44.82
C ASN A 412 12.66 -37.43 -44.50
N LEU A 413 12.99 -36.14 -44.40
CA LEU A 413 12.04 -35.04 -44.20
C LEU A 413 11.79 -34.23 -45.49
N GLN A 414 12.62 -34.40 -46.52
CA GLN A 414 12.41 -33.75 -47.81
C GLN A 414 11.23 -34.43 -48.52
N GLY A 415 10.04 -33.80 -48.44
CA GLY A 415 8.80 -34.27 -49.09
C GLY A 415 7.66 -34.63 -48.14
N LYS A 416 7.87 -34.61 -46.82
CA LYS A 416 6.77 -34.81 -45.86
C LYS A 416 6.00 -33.50 -45.67
N GLN A 417 4.69 -33.54 -45.90
CA GLN A 417 3.81 -32.42 -45.59
C GLN A 417 3.84 -32.15 -44.07
N PRO A 418 3.82 -30.88 -43.63
CA PRO A 418 3.77 -30.54 -42.22
C PRO A 418 2.52 -31.17 -41.59
N PHE A 419 2.66 -31.71 -40.38
CA PHE A 419 1.53 -32.27 -39.64
C PHE A 419 0.43 -31.20 -39.51
N LYS A 420 -0.73 -31.46 -40.13
CA LYS A 420 -1.93 -30.67 -39.87
C LYS A 420 -2.45 -31.03 -38.48
N THR A 421 -2.54 -30.05 -37.60
CA THR A 421 -3.18 -30.18 -36.30
C THR A 421 -4.68 -30.42 -36.52
N VAL A 422 -5.10 -31.67 -36.59
CA VAL A 422 -6.52 -32.01 -36.63
C VAL A 422 -7.03 -32.03 -35.18
N PHE A 423 -7.55 -30.90 -34.73
CA PHE A 423 -8.39 -30.89 -33.54
C PHE A 423 -9.70 -31.61 -33.90
N THR A 424 -9.98 -32.74 -33.25
CA THR A 424 -11.34 -33.29 -33.26
C THR A 424 -12.22 -32.30 -32.50
N THR A 425 -13.14 -31.65 -33.20
CA THR A 425 -14.08 -30.72 -32.56
C THR A 425 -14.96 -31.52 -31.61
N CYS A 426 -14.85 -31.23 -30.31
CA CYS A 426 -15.79 -31.79 -29.34
C CYS A 426 -17.15 -31.11 -29.57
N HIS A 427 -18.15 -31.87 -30.03
CA HIS A 427 -19.49 -31.39 -30.39
C HIS A 427 -20.18 -30.55 -29.31
N VAL A 428 -19.73 -30.64 -28.06
CA VAL A 428 -20.21 -29.82 -26.94
C VAL A 428 -19.97 -28.33 -27.19
N PHE A 429 -18.85 -27.95 -27.82
CA PHE A 429 -18.49 -26.54 -28.04
C PHE A 429 -19.07 -25.92 -29.33
N ASP A 430 -19.54 -26.75 -30.28
CA ASP A 430 -20.20 -26.27 -31.51
C ASP A 430 -21.54 -25.56 -31.22
N LYS A 431 -22.20 -25.91 -30.11
CA LYS A 431 -23.48 -25.29 -29.70
C LYS A 431 -23.30 -23.92 -29.04
N PHE A 432 -22.19 -23.68 -28.35
CA PHE A 432 -22.01 -22.45 -27.56
C PHE A 432 -21.61 -21.24 -28.40
N GLY A 433 -20.92 -21.42 -29.53
CA GLY A 433 -20.46 -20.31 -30.38
C GLY A 433 -21.53 -19.70 -31.29
N ARG A 434 -22.57 -20.47 -31.66
CA ARG A 434 -23.57 -20.05 -32.67
C ARG A 434 -24.70 -19.17 -32.12
N LEU A 435 -24.93 -19.19 -30.80
CA LEU A 435 -26.04 -18.47 -30.17
C LEU A 435 -25.73 -17.01 -29.83
N TYR A 436 -24.45 -16.61 -29.76
CA TYR A 436 -24.06 -15.33 -29.18
C TYR A 436 -23.34 -14.37 -30.14
N SER A 437 -22.93 -14.79 -31.35
CA SER A 437 -22.35 -13.84 -32.33
C SER A 437 -22.40 -14.35 -33.77
N ASN A 438 -22.69 -13.44 -34.71
CA ASN A 438 -22.62 -13.69 -36.17
C ASN A 438 -21.17 -13.74 -36.70
N ALA A 439 -20.16 -13.59 -35.83
CA ALA A 439 -18.75 -13.47 -36.21
C ALA A 439 -18.11 -14.78 -36.71
N GLY A 440 -18.81 -15.92 -36.60
CA GLY A 440 -18.38 -17.23 -37.10
C GLY A 440 -18.88 -17.59 -38.51
N LYS A 441 -19.59 -16.70 -39.21
CA LYS A 441 -19.98 -16.90 -40.61
C LYS A 441 -18.91 -16.33 -41.54
N ILE A 442 -17.81 -17.05 -41.70
CA ILE A 442 -16.88 -16.82 -42.80
C ILE A 442 -16.79 -18.15 -43.55
N VAL A 443 -17.21 -18.11 -44.81
CA VAL A 443 -17.19 -19.20 -45.80
C VAL A 443 -15.76 -19.55 -46.18
#